data_AF-A0A532UKS5-F1
#
_entry.id   AF-A0A532UKS5-F1
#
_cell.length_a   1.000
_cell.length_b   1.000
_cell.length_c   1.000
_cell.angle_alpha   90.00
_cell.angle_beta   90.00
_cell.angle_gamma   90.00
#
_symmetry.space_group_name_H-M   'P 1'
#
loop_
_entity.id
_entity.type
_entity.pdbx_description
1 polymer ?
#
loop_
_entity_poly.entity_id
_entity_poly.type
_entity_poly.pdbx_seq_one_letter_code
_entity_poly.pdbx_strand_id
1 'polypeptide(L)'
;MYKRKLVLTMMVVQCALSSSCVARRANAEKQMKLTIWERGIKVESRTDEAGFAYFWFYEWHLFDAVTEGEHTHGSHEWKWEVNAGGTLAQMNSEWLKMKVKAAENGAVMTLDITNTTDHDWPEIAAIIPCFNPGNPVKPQEQNHIFLDENHEHTYFLGADGLDLIKGQYPREIHFNHRYRPAIMAWEKERKDGNFVFSEKWPTSDRDAYTGLLVRESEGKKWTMGIAWESFISAQGHNPWKCMHLSVRVGPLKRGQKKTIRGRIYLLKGSKEDCLRKFKKNFSNKTNTAGFARKKFVETSRKDKS
;
A
#
# COMPACT_ATOMS: atom_id res chain seq x y z
N MET A 1 -29.10 -47.25 -40.74
CA MET A 1 -28.22 -47.26 -39.56
C MET A 1 -27.49 -45.91 -39.43
N TYR A 2 -28.03 -44.85 -38.80
CA TYR A 2 -27.26 -43.59 -38.53
C TYR A 2 -28.00 -42.62 -37.57
N LYS A 3 -28.35 -43.02 -36.33
CA LYS A 3 -29.01 -42.08 -35.37
C LYS A 3 -28.65 -42.23 -33.89
N ARG A 4 -27.56 -42.91 -33.52
CA ARG A 4 -27.22 -43.17 -32.09
C ARG A 4 -25.93 -42.54 -31.55
N LYS A 5 -25.19 -41.72 -32.30
CA LYS A 5 -23.89 -41.14 -31.84
C LYS A 5 -23.92 -39.67 -31.38
N LEU A 6 -25.05 -38.95 -31.46
CA LEU A 6 -25.06 -37.50 -31.20
C LEU A 6 -25.43 -37.08 -29.76
N VAL A 7 -25.99 -37.97 -28.95
CA VAL A 7 -26.51 -37.59 -27.60
C VAL A 7 -25.40 -37.63 -26.54
N LEU A 8 -24.34 -38.43 -26.73
CA LEU A 8 -23.32 -38.62 -25.70
C LEU A 8 -22.32 -37.46 -25.60
N THR A 9 -22.05 -36.74 -26.68
CA THR A 9 -21.09 -35.62 -26.69
C THR A 9 -21.64 -34.37 -25.99
N MET A 10 -22.97 -34.20 -25.96
CA MET A 10 -23.61 -33.00 -25.39
C MET A 10 -23.67 -33.03 -23.86
N MET A 11 -23.74 -34.21 -23.23
CA MET A 11 -23.73 -34.34 -21.77
C MET A 11 -22.35 -34.10 -21.13
N VAL A 12 -21.26 -34.42 -21.83
CA VAL A 12 -19.89 -34.25 -21.28
C VAL A 12 -19.50 -32.75 -21.22
N VAL A 13 -19.95 -31.94 -22.17
CA VAL A 13 -19.67 -30.48 -22.20
C VAL A 13 -20.41 -29.75 -21.07
N GLN A 14 -21.61 -30.19 -20.70
CA GLN A 14 -22.43 -29.53 -19.68
C GLN A 14 -21.93 -29.81 -18.24
N CYS A 15 -21.29 -30.97 -18.00
CA CYS A 15 -20.63 -31.29 -16.72
C CYS A 15 -19.32 -30.52 -16.49
N ALA A 16 -18.56 -30.24 -17.56
CA ALA A 16 -17.32 -29.46 -17.46
C ALA A 16 -17.58 -27.96 -17.17
N LEU A 17 -18.63 -27.39 -17.79
CA LEU A 17 -18.99 -25.99 -17.58
C LEU A 17 -19.56 -25.72 -16.18
N SER A 18 -20.38 -26.63 -15.65
CA SER A 18 -20.93 -26.53 -14.29
C SER A 18 -19.85 -26.67 -13.21
N SER A 19 -18.91 -27.59 -13.37
CA SER A 19 -17.77 -27.77 -12.44
C SER A 19 -16.86 -26.54 -12.38
N SER A 20 -16.61 -25.89 -13.53
CA SER A 20 -15.80 -24.67 -13.59
C SER A 20 -16.47 -23.47 -12.90
N CYS A 21 -17.81 -23.41 -12.92
CA CYS A 21 -18.58 -22.34 -12.31
C CYS A 21 -18.61 -22.48 -10.77
N VAL A 22 -18.78 -23.70 -10.25
CA VAL A 22 -18.76 -23.98 -8.81
C VAL A 22 -17.38 -23.71 -8.20
N ALA A 23 -16.30 -24.17 -8.85
CA ALA A 23 -14.94 -23.93 -8.36
C ALA A 23 -14.54 -22.44 -8.37
N ARG A 24 -14.97 -21.68 -9.40
CA ARG A 24 -14.77 -20.22 -9.44
C ARG A 24 -15.56 -19.51 -8.34
N ARG A 25 -16.77 -19.96 -8.04
CA ARG A 25 -17.63 -19.39 -6.99
C ARG A 25 -17.05 -19.64 -5.59
N ALA A 26 -16.64 -20.87 -5.30
CA ALA A 26 -15.99 -21.24 -4.04
C ALA A 26 -14.67 -20.48 -3.79
N ASN A 27 -13.93 -20.14 -4.85
CA ASN A 27 -12.70 -19.34 -4.73
C ASN A 27 -12.99 -17.84 -4.55
N ALA A 28 -14.07 -17.33 -5.14
CA ALA A 28 -14.50 -15.95 -4.94
C ALA A 28 -15.01 -15.68 -3.51
N GLU A 29 -15.64 -16.68 -2.89
CA GLU A 29 -16.11 -16.60 -1.49
C GLU A 29 -14.98 -16.53 -0.47
N LYS A 30 -13.80 -17.05 -0.80
CA LYS A 30 -12.59 -16.94 0.04
C LYS A 30 -11.91 -15.58 -0.07
N GLN A 31 -12.15 -14.83 -1.14
CA GLN A 31 -11.52 -13.52 -1.34
C GLN A 31 -12.25 -12.43 -0.54
N MET A 32 -11.50 -11.40 -0.17
CA MET A 32 -12.09 -10.15 0.30
C MET A 32 -13.09 -9.59 -0.72
N LYS A 33 -13.97 -8.74 -0.24
CA LYS A 33 -14.88 -7.94 -1.04
C LYS A 33 -14.40 -6.49 -1.02
N LEU A 34 -14.46 -5.88 -2.19
CA LEU A 34 -14.21 -4.46 -2.38
C LEU A 34 -15.55 -3.78 -2.58
N THR A 35 -15.74 -2.63 -1.96
CA THR A 35 -16.88 -1.73 -2.20
C THR A 35 -16.39 -0.29 -2.24
N ILE A 36 -17.13 0.58 -2.94
CA ILE A 36 -16.82 2.01 -2.96
C ILE A 36 -17.15 2.58 -1.59
N TRP A 37 -16.24 3.39 -1.06
CA TRP A 37 -16.45 4.14 0.17
C TRP A 37 -15.99 5.58 -0.05
N GLU A 38 -16.92 6.54 -0.04
CA GLU A 38 -16.63 7.97 -0.25
C GLU A 38 -15.61 8.22 -1.39
N ARG A 39 -14.35 8.52 -1.01
CA ARG A 39 -13.22 8.89 -1.88
C ARG A 39 -12.27 7.72 -2.21
N GLY A 40 -12.66 6.51 -1.82
CA GLY A 40 -11.82 5.33 -1.79
C GLY A 40 -12.59 4.04 -1.86
N ILE A 41 -12.04 3.01 -1.22
CA ILE A 41 -12.62 1.68 -1.15
C ILE A 41 -12.63 1.16 0.28
N LYS A 42 -13.65 0.35 0.59
CA LYS A 42 -13.66 -0.56 1.74
C LYS A 42 -13.12 -1.91 1.26
N VAL A 43 -12.19 -2.48 2.01
CA VAL A 43 -11.72 -3.86 1.87
C VAL A 43 -12.32 -4.63 3.04
N GLU A 44 -13.21 -5.58 2.78
CA GLU A 44 -13.95 -6.31 3.82
C GLU A 44 -13.94 -7.82 3.60
N SER A 45 -13.92 -8.58 4.68
CA SER A 45 -14.09 -10.02 4.67
C SER A 45 -15.53 -10.35 4.31
N ARG A 46 -15.72 -11.41 3.52
CA ARG A 46 -17.05 -11.93 3.17
C ARG A 46 -17.70 -12.75 4.27
N THR A 47 -16.91 -13.20 5.24
CA THR A 47 -17.31 -14.24 6.21
C THR A 47 -17.14 -13.81 7.66
N ASP A 48 -16.58 -12.62 7.90
CA ASP A 48 -16.30 -12.13 9.25
C ASP A 48 -16.40 -10.60 9.26
N GLU A 49 -17.45 -10.08 9.89
CA GLU A 49 -17.77 -8.65 9.93
C GLU A 49 -16.68 -7.83 10.64
N ALA A 50 -15.84 -8.45 11.48
CA ALA A 50 -14.73 -7.77 12.15
C ALA A 50 -13.56 -7.47 11.19
N GLY A 51 -13.53 -8.09 10.01
CA GLY A 51 -12.45 -7.96 9.05
C GLY A 51 -12.73 -6.90 7.99
N PHE A 52 -12.70 -5.61 8.32
CA PHE A 52 -12.72 -4.54 7.29
C PHE A 52 -11.78 -3.37 7.60
N ALA A 53 -11.37 -2.65 6.55
CA ALA A 53 -10.66 -1.38 6.64
C ALA A 53 -10.88 -0.56 5.36
N TYR A 54 -10.58 0.73 5.43
CA TYR A 54 -10.76 1.67 4.33
C TYR A 54 -9.42 2.16 3.77
N PHE A 55 -9.37 2.37 2.46
CA PHE A 55 -8.20 2.83 1.74
C PHE A 55 -8.55 3.96 0.77
N TRP A 56 -7.78 5.04 0.81
CA TRP A 56 -7.85 6.17 -0.13
C TRP A 56 -6.54 6.99 -0.11
N PHE A 57 -6.40 7.97 -0.99
CA PHE A 57 -5.30 8.93 -0.97
C PHE A 57 -5.72 10.20 -0.23
N TYR A 58 -5.08 10.47 0.91
CA TYR A 58 -5.44 11.55 1.85
C TYR A 58 -4.79 12.88 1.45
N GLU A 59 -3.50 12.87 1.12
CA GLU A 59 -2.71 14.10 0.94
C GLU A 59 -1.76 13.99 -0.26
N TRP A 60 -1.80 15.01 -1.10
CA TRP A 60 -1.29 15.00 -2.47
C TRP A 60 0.10 15.58 -2.60
N HIS A 61 1.03 15.19 -1.74
CA HIS A 61 2.48 15.19 -1.98
C HIS A 61 3.24 15.14 -0.67
N LEU A 62 4.40 14.54 -0.71
CA LEU A 62 5.51 14.77 0.17
C LEU A 62 6.72 14.96 -0.73
N PHE A 63 7.45 16.05 -0.58
CA PHE A 63 8.64 16.36 -1.37
C PHE A 63 8.37 16.41 -2.89
N ASP A 64 7.39 17.24 -3.30
CA ASP A 64 7.23 17.68 -4.70
C ASP A 64 6.75 16.59 -5.70
N ALA A 65 5.93 15.64 -5.23
CA ALA A 65 5.43 14.53 -6.05
C ALA A 65 4.25 14.87 -6.97
N VAL A 66 3.68 16.06 -6.85
CA VAL A 66 2.57 16.59 -7.65
C VAL A 66 2.60 18.11 -7.49
N THR A 67 1.94 18.86 -8.39
CA THR A 67 1.57 20.25 -8.09
C THR A 67 0.94 20.26 -6.71
N GLU A 68 1.49 21.09 -5.85
CA GLU A 68 1.05 21.39 -4.51
C GLU A 68 -0.14 20.48 -3.93
N GLY A 69 -0.01 19.71 -2.79
CA GLY A 69 -1.03 19.00 -1.85
C GLY A 69 -1.52 19.65 -0.44
N GLU A 70 -2.85 19.73 -0.11
CA GLU A 70 -3.61 20.48 0.98
C GLU A 70 -3.27 21.98 1.29
N HIS A 71 -2.01 22.39 1.26
CA HIS A 71 -1.49 23.78 1.15
C HIS A 71 -1.60 24.47 -0.25
N THR A 72 -2.47 23.99 -1.15
CA THR A 72 -1.84 23.57 -2.42
C THR A 72 -2.77 23.26 -3.63
N HIS A 73 -4.05 23.01 -3.35
CA HIS A 73 -5.13 22.88 -4.33
C HIS A 73 -5.20 21.60 -5.23
N GLY A 74 -4.53 20.49 -4.88
CA GLY A 74 -4.70 19.21 -5.59
C GLY A 74 -6.11 18.58 -5.49
N SER A 75 -6.59 17.94 -6.57
CA SER A 75 -7.92 17.28 -6.58
C SER A 75 -7.93 16.00 -5.73
N HIS A 76 -8.96 15.86 -4.88
CA HIS A 76 -9.23 14.69 -4.05
C HIS A 76 -10.47 13.90 -4.50
N GLU A 77 -11.06 14.26 -5.64
CA GLU A 77 -12.30 13.68 -6.16
C GLU A 77 -12.01 12.61 -7.21
N TRP A 78 -11.56 11.45 -6.73
CA TRP A 78 -11.17 10.35 -7.59
C TRP A 78 -12.32 9.37 -7.74
N LYS A 79 -12.79 9.20 -8.97
CA LYS A 79 -13.84 8.23 -9.25
C LYS A 79 -13.27 6.82 -9.15
N TRP A 80 -13.79 6.06 -8.18
CA TRP A 80 -13.55 4.64 -8.07
C TRP A 80 -14.65 3.86 -8.77
N GLU A 81 -14.25 2.78 -9.43
CA GLU A 81 -15.14 1.79 -10.02
C GLU A 81 -14.84 0.44 -9.41
N VAL A 82 -15.89 -0.29 -9.00
CA VAL A 82 -15.79 -1.64 -8.45
C VAL A 82 -16.64 -2.56 -9.30
N ASN A 83 -16.07 -3.69 -9.74
CA ASN A 83 -16.84 -4.64 -10.54
C ASN A 83 -17.96 -5.29 -9.72
N ALA A 84 -18.99 -5.84 -10.38
CA ALA A 84 -20.16 -6.42 -9.72
C ALA A 84 -19.82 -7.50 -8.67
N GLY A 85 -18.70 -8.22 -8.86
CA GLY A 85 -18.24 -9.23 -7.92
C GLY A 85 -17.48 -8.68 -6.70
N GLY A 86 -17.14 -7.39 -6.65
CA GLY A 86 -16.30 -6.81 -5.60
C GLY A 86 -14.89 -7.41 -5.54
N THR A 87 -14.35 -7.85 -6.67
CA THR A 87 -13.02 -8.50 -6.78
C THR A 87 -11.95 -7.59 -7.37
N LEU A 88 -12.38 -6.51 -8.03
CA LEU A 88 -11.51 -5.52 -8.65
C LEU A 88 -12.08 -4.13 -8.41
N ALA A 89 -11.27 -3.25 -7.85
CA ALA A 89 -11.51 -1.82 -7.80
C ALA A 89 -10.45 -1.07 -8.61
N GLN A 90 -10.87 -0.02 -9.31
CA GLN A 90 -9.98 0.80 -10.12
C GLN A 90 -10.29 2.28 -9.92
N MET A 91 -9.23 3.08 -9.95
CA MET A 91 -9.28 4.53 -9.95
C MET A 91 -8.40 4.99 -11.10
N ASN A 92 -8.94 5.81 -11.99
CA ASN A 92 -8.23 6.25 -13.18
C ASN A 92 -8.27 7.77 -13.29
N SER A 93 -7.10 8.38 -13.42
CA SER A 93 -6.94 9.74 -13.93
C SER A 93 -5.88 9.77 -15.03
N GLU A 94 -5.56 10.98 -15.49
CA GLU A 94 -4.49 11.25 -16.42
C GLU A 94 -3.12 10.79 -15.90
N TRP A 95 -2.77 11.14 -14.66
CA TRP A 95 -1.42 10.98 -14.13
C TRP A 95 -1.28 9.91 -13.05
N LEU A 96 -2.37 9.54 -12.39
CA LEU A 96 -2.41 8.49 -11.36
C LEU A 96 -3.49 7.46 -11.68
N LYS A 97 -3.12 6.19 -11.65
CA LYS A 97 -4.03 5.05 -11.78
C LYS A 97 -3.77 4.06 -10.68
N MET A 98 -4.83 3.55 -10.07
CA MET A 98 -4.76 2.59 -9.00
C MET A 98 -5.63 1.39 -9.34
N LYS A 99 -5.06 0.20 -9.16
CA LYS A 99 -5.75 -1.07 -9.32
C LYS A 99 -5.64 -1.85 -8.02
N VAL A 100 -6.79 -2.23 -7.47
CA VAL A 100 -6.89 -3.03 -6.25
C VAL A 100 -7.62 -4.32 -6.57
N LYS A 101 -6.94 -5.45 -6.44
CA LYS A 101 -7.51 -6.78 -6.66
C LYS A 101 -7.69 -7.48 -5.33
N ALA A 102 -8.91 -7.94 -5.04
CA ALA A 102 -9.19 -8.72 -3.85
C ALA A 102 -8.30 -9.97 -3.77
N ALA A 103 -7.88 -10.31 -2.57
CA ALA A 103 -7.17 -11.53 -2.23
C ALA A 103 -7.80 -12.14 -0.97
N GLU A 104 -7.43 -13.37 -0.63
CA GLU A 104 -7.98 -14.07 0.56
C GLU A 104 -7.72 -13.33 1.88
N ASN A 105 -6.64 -12.56 1.96
CA ASN A 105 -6.16 -11.97 3.21
C ASN A 105 -5.88 -10.46 3.07
N GLY A 106 -6.70 -9.77 2.29
CA GLY A 106 -6.59 -8.35 1.97
C GLY A 106 -6.71 -8.10 0.47
N ALA A 107 -5.83 -7.27 -0.09
CA ALA A 107 -5.86 -6.93 -1.51
C ALA A 107 -4.47 -6.66 -2.09
N VAL A 108 -4.26 -7.02 -3.35
CA VAL A 108 -3.06 -6.69 -4.13
C VAL A 108 -3.27 -5.35 -4.81
N MET A 109 -2.28 -4.47 -4.70
CA MET A 109 -2.34 -3.11 -5.22
C MET A 109 -1.31 -2.88 -6.33
N THR A 110 -1.68 -2.09 -7.33
CA THR A 110 -0.76 -1.58 -8.34
C THR A 110 -1.09 -0.12 -8.58
N LEU A 111 -0.07 0.72 -8.40
CA LEU A 111 -0.12 2.15 -8.62
C LEU A 111 0.70 2.47 -9.87
N ASP A 112 0.06 2.96 -10.91
CA ASP A 112 0.74 3.54 -12.07
C ASP A 112 0.71 5.05 -11.94
N ILE A 113 1.89 5.66 -12.01
CA ILE A 113 2.04 7.11 -11.90
C ILE A 113 2.84 7.65 -13.07
N THR A 114 2.43 8.80 -13.58
CA THR A 114 3.12 9.57 -14.61
C THR A 114 3.48 10.93 -14.02
N ASN A 115 4.72 11.37 -14.20
CA ASN A 115 5.05 12.76 -13.92
C ASN A 115 4.48 13.64 -15.04
N THR A 116 3.39 14.33 -14.75
CA THR A 116 2.75 15.30 -15.66
C THR A 116 3.09 16.75 -15.31
N THR A 117 4.00 17.00 -14.37
CA THR A 117 4.44 18.36 -14.03
C THR A 117 5.44 18.89 -15.06
N ASP A 118 5.77 20.17 -14.93
CA ASP A 118 6.76 20.86 -15.74
C ASP A 118 8.20 20.75 -15.20
N HIS A 119 8.42 19.92 -14.19
CA HIS A 119 9.72 19.69 -13.57
C HIS A 119 9.96 18.19 -13.30
N ASP A 120 11.21 17.83 -13.00
CA ASP A 120 11.55 16.46 -12.64
C ASP A 120 11.25 16.23 -11.16
N TRP A 121 10.60 15.12 -10.81
CA TRP A 121 10.38 14.78 -9.41
C TRP A 121 11.67 14.31 -8.76
N PRO A 122 12.00 14.84 -7.57
CA PRO A 122 13.19 14.44 -6.84
C PRO A 122 13.08 12.98 -6.42
N GLU A 123 14.20 12.41 -5.97
CA GLU A 123 14.19 11.02 -5.57
C GLU A 123 13.21 10.75 -4.42
N ILE A 124 13.07 11.71 -3.52
CA ILE A 124 12.24 11.59 -2.32
C ILE A 124 10.75 11.87 -2.56
N ALA A 125 10.34 12.21 -3.79
CA ALA A 125 8.94 12.47 -4.09
C ALA A 125 8.03 11.30 -3.68
N ALA A 126 6.99 11.60 -2.90
CA ALA A 126 6.01 10.66 -2.40
C ALA A 126 4.56 11.16 -2.41
N ILE A 127 3.63 10.21 -2.39
CA ILE A 127 2.19 10.47 -2.18
C ILE A 127 1.70 9.70 -0.95
N ILE A 128 0.71 10.24 -0.23
CA ILE A 128 0.31 9.71 1.08
C ILE A 128 -1.07 9.04 1.02
N PRO A 129 -1.13 7.69 1.00
CA PRO A 129 -2.39 6.98 1.21
C PRO A 129 -2.78 7.02 2.70
N CYS A 130 -4.08 7.16 3.00
CA CYS A 130 -4.64 6.84 4.31
C CYS A 130 -5.28 5.44 4.27
N PHE A 131 -4.83 4.60 5.18
CA PHE A 131 -5.44 3.32 5.52
C PHE A 131 -6.02 3.41 6.93
N ASN A 132 -7.33 3.25 7.11
CA ASN A 132 -7.99 3.57 8.39
C ASN A 132 -9.13 2.61 8.74
N PRO A 133 -9.49 2.51 10.04
CA PRO A 133 -10.62 1.71 10.49
C PRO A 133 -11.99 2.41 10.34
N GLY A 134 -12.07 3.60 9.74
CA GLY A 134 -13.29 4.40 9.61
C GLY A 134 -13.22 5.66 10.46
N ASN A 135 -13.83 6.75 9.99
CA ASN A 135 -13.73 8.04 10.66
C ASN A 135 -14.85 8.23 11.72
N PRO A 136 -14.49 8.61 12.97
CA PRO A 136 -15.40 8.67 14.12
C PRO A 136 -16.41 9.82 14.09
N VAL A 137 -16.20 10.80 13.21
CA VAL A 137 -17.00 12.03 13.14
C VAL A 137 -18.15 11.91 12.12
N LYS A 138 -18.14 10.87 11.29
CA LYS A 138 -19.16 10.65 10.26
C LYS A 138 -20.03 9.43 10.60
N PRO A 139 -21.28 9.36 10.11
CA PRO A 139 -22.21 8.24 10.35
C PRO A 139 -21.83 6.92 9.65
N GLN A 140 -20.55 6.74 9.31
CA GLN A 140 -20.06 5.53 8.66
C GLN A 140 -19.63 4.49 9.68
N GLU A 141 -19.62 3.24 9.25
CA GLU A 141 -19.20 2.10 10.06
C GLU A 141 -17.71 2.21 10.45
N GLN A 142 -17.42 2.07 11.74
CA GLN A 142 -16.07 2.01 12.28
C GLN A 142 -15.70 0.60 12.69
N ASN A 143 -14.47 0.18 12.38
CA ASN A 143 -13.92 -1.05 12.86
C ASN A 143 -13.26 -0.85 14.23
N HIS A 144 -14.07 -1.00 15.28
CA HIS A 144 -13.67 -0.70 16.66
C HIS A 144 -12.44 -1.49 17.12
N ILE A 145 -12.23 -2.71 16.62
CA ILE A 145 -11.10 -3.53 17.04
C ILE A 145 -9.74 -2.97 16.59
N PHE A 146 -9.72 -2.04 15.62
CA PHE A 146 -8.51 -1.46 15.03
C PHE A 146 -8.35 0.04 15.33
N LEU A 147 -9.09 0.59 16.30
CA LEU A 147 -8.96 2.00 16.66
C LEU A 147 -7.61 2.33 17.32
N ASP A 148 -7.07 1.38 18.11
CA ASP A 148 -5.77 1.52 18.79
C ASP A 148 -5.67 2.81 19.63
N GLU A 149 -6.68 3.03 20.49
CA GLU A 149 -6.85 4.28 21.26
C GLU A 149 -5.65 4.63 22.14
N ASN A 150 -4.96 3.60 22.64
CA ASN A 150 -3.79 3.74 23.53
C ASN A 150 -2.45 3.67 22.79
N HIS A 151 -2.46 3.55 21.45
CA HIS A 151 -1.25 3.47 20.62
C HIS A 151 -0.33 2.28 20.98
N GLU A 152 -0.93 1.12 21.27
CA GLU A 152 -0.24 -0.09 21.73
C GLU A 152 -0.13 -1.16 20.64
N HIS A 153 -0.74 -0.93 19.48
CA HIS A 153 -0.93 -1.99 18.49
C HIS A 153 -0.47 -1.63 17.07
N THR A 154 0.12 -0.45 16.83
CA THR A 154 0.59 -0.02 15.50
C THR A 154 2.11 -0.09 15.39
N TYR A 155 2.61 -0.83 14.41
CA TYR A 155 4.03 -1.15 14.24
C TYR A 155 4.52 -0.83 12.84
N PHE A 156 5.73 -0.29 12.73
CA PHE A 156 6.50 -0.24 11.49
C PHE A 156 7.66 -1.24 11.55
N LEU A 157 8.31 -1.55 10.42
CA LEU A 157 9.53 -2.36 10.46
C LEU A 157 10.76 -1.47 10.62
N GLY A 158 11.38 -1.49 11.80
CA GLY A 158 12.68 -0.90 12.11
C GLY A 158 13.84 -1.82 11.72
N ALA A 159 15.03 -1.52 12.24
CA ALA A 159 16.26 -2.27 11.94
C ALA A 159 16.20 -3.72 12.45
N ASP A 160 15.69 -3.90 13.67
CA ASP A 160 15.72 -5.19 14.39
C ASP A 160 14.40 -5.96 14.32
N GLY A 161 13.36 -5.38 13.71
CA GLY A 161 12.05 -6.00 13.65
C GLY A 161 10.91 -5.01 13.66
N LEU A 162 9.75 -5.46 14.15
CA LEU A 162 8.57 -4.61 14.25
C LEU A 162 8.68 -3.72 15.48
N ASP A 163 8.79 -2.42 15.23
CA ASP A 163 8.85 -1.39 16.26
C ASP A 163 7.49 -0.76 16.47
N LEU A 164 7.10 -0.67 17.73
CA LEU A 164 5.85 -0.04 18.13
C LEU A 164 5.95 1.49 17.95
N ILE A 165 4.95 2.06 17.28
CA ILE A 165 4.72 3.50 17.23
C ILE A 165 4.02 3.89 18.54
N LYS A 166 4.85 4.14 19.56
CA LYS A 166 4.47 4.63 20.89
C LYS A 166 5.47 5.68 21.33
N GLY A 167 5.08 6.46 22.33
CA GLY A 167 5.99 7.36 23.03
C GLY A 167 5.39 8.75 23.20
N GLN A 168 6.28 9.70 23.49
CA GLN A 168 5.94 11.12 23.69
C GLN A 168 5.22 11.73 22.47
N TYR A 169 5.44 11.17 21.28
CA TYR A 169 4.86 11.64 20.03
C TYR A 169 4.26 10.48 19.22
N PRO A 170 3.04 10.03 19.53
CA PRO A 170 2.41 8.89 18.82
C PRO A 170 2.18 9.15 17.32
N ARG A 171 2.28 10.40 16.86
CA ARG A 171 2.12 10.78 15.45
C ARG A 171 3.43 11.05 14.74
N GLU A 172 4.55 10.58 15.30
CA GLU A 172 5.87 10.79 14.72
C GLU A 172 5.99 10.12 13.34
N ILE A 173 6.79 10.74 12.46
CA ILE A 173 7.08 10.25 11.13
C ILE A 173 8.38 9.45 11.18
N HIS A 174 8.29 8.17 10.83
CA HIS A 174 9.44 7.28 10.67
C HIS A 174 9.86 7.28 9.21
N PHE A 175 10.91 8.04 8.88
CA PHE A 175 11.41 8.10 7.50
C PHE A 175 12.09 6.80 7.10
N ASN A 176 12.08 6.53 5.79
CA ASN A 176 12.82 5.43 5.19
C ASN A 176 14.31 5.67 5.42
N HIS A 177 14.96 4.74 6.14
CA HIS A 177 16.38 4.82 6.50
C HIS A 177 17.27 5.20 5.32
N ARG A 178 17.03 4.56 4.16
CA ARG A 178 17.82 4.78 2.93
C ARG A 178 17.74 6.22 2.43
N TYR A 179 16.59 6.88 2.60
CA TYR A 179 16.33 8.21 2.05
C TYR A 179 16.40 9.31 3.09
N ARG A 180 16.62 8.97 4.37
CA ARG A 180 16.75 9.96 5.44
C ARG A 180 17.78 11.05 5.13
N PRO A 181 19.00 10.76 4.62
CA PRO A 181 19.93 11.84 4.29
C PRO A 181 19.38 12.82 3.24
N ALA A 182 18.75 12.32 2.17
CA ALA A 182 18.16 13.16 1.13
C ALA A 182 16.96 13.96 1.67
N ILE A 183 16.13 13.36 2.53
CA ILE A 183 15.00 14.03 3.20
C ILE A 183 15.50 15.15 4.11
N MET A 184 16.50 14.87 4.94
CA MET A 184 17.06 15.85 5.87
C MET A 184 17.90 16.91 5.15
N ALA A 185 18.33 16.68 3.91
CA ALA A 185 18.97 17.68 3.05
C ALA A 185 17.96 18.50 2.22
N TRP A 186 16.70 18.07 2.11
CA TRP A 186 15.66 18.77 1.35
C TRP A 186 15.50 20.21 1.84
N GLU A 187 15.26 21.14 0.91
CA GLU A 187 15.02 22.54 1.26
C GLU A 187 13.69 22.66 2.03
N LYS A 188 13.76 23.17 3.25
CA LYS A 188 12.57 23.31 4.11
C LYS A 188 11.92 24.64 3.83
N GLU A 189 10.61 24.63 3.67
CA GLU A 189 9.81 25.84 3.45
C GLU A 189 9.81 26.76 4.68
N ARG A 190 10.01 26.21 5.91
CA ARG A 190 10.10 27.02 7.13
C ARG A 190 11.52 27.55 7.33
N LYS A 191 11.61 28.83 7.71
CA LYS A 191 12.86 29.53 8.02
C LYS A 191 13.60 29.00 9.26
N ASP A 192 12.90 28.30 10.15
CA ASP A 192 13.46 27.69 11.36
C ASP A 192 14.14 26.33 11.09
N GLY A 193 14.19 25.88 9.83
CA GLY A 193 14.82 24.62 9.44
C GLY A 193 13.96 23.38 9.66
N ASN A 194 12.72 23.53 10.15
CA ASN A 194 11.79 22.42 10.34
C ASN A 194 10.92 22.19 9.09
N PHE A 195 10.35 20.99 8.95
CA PHE A 195 9.30 20.76 7.95
C PHE A 195 8.00 21.47 8.34
N VAL A 196 7.20 21.90 7.37
CA VAL A 196 5.89 22.55 7.57
C VAL A 196 4.97 21.77 8.51
N PHE A 197 5.07 20.44 8.47
CA PHE A 197 4.28 19.53 9.28
C PHE A 197 4.84 19.22 10.67
N SER A 198 6.03 19.71 11.04
CA SER A 198 6.77 19.23 12.23
C SER A 198 6.01 19.43 13.55
N GLU A 199 5.16 20.45 13.65
CA GLU A 199 4.33 20.70 14.84
C GLU A 199 3.17 19.69 14.96
N LYS A 200 2.57 19.30 13.83
CA LYS A 200 1.47 18.35 13.77
C LYS A 200 1.98 16.91 13.86
N TRP A 201 3.11 16.67 13.21
CA TRP A 201 3.72 15.38 12.93
C TRP A 201 5.24 15.47 13.08
N PRO A 202 5.77 15.29 14.31
CA PRO A 202 7.21 15.41 14.55
C PRO A 202 7.98 14.32 13.81
N THR A 203 9.25 14.57 13.50
CA THR A 203 10.13 13.55 12.91
C THR A 203 10.65 12.63 14.02
N SER A 204 10.61 11.32 13.79
CA SER A 204 11.23 10.34 14.70
C SER A 204 12.72 10.22 14.44
N ASP A 205 13.49 9.89 15.48
CA ASP A 205 14.88 9.43 15.31
C ASP A 205 14.98 7.98 14.85
N ARG A 206 13.87 7.23 14.93
CA ARG A 206 13.78 5.83 14.50
C ARG A 206 13.33 5.75 13.04
N ASP A 207 14.12 5.05 12.24
CA ASP A 207 13.87 4.90 10.81
C ASP A 207 13.09 3.63 10.50
N ALA A 208 12.24 3.70 9.47
CA ALA A 208 11.63 2.54 8.85
C ALA A 208 12.57 1.94 7.79
N TYR A 209 12.73 0.62 7.81
CA TYR A 209 13.63 -0.12 6.90
C TYR A 209 12.88 -0.79 5.74
N THR A 210 11.57 -0.98 5.87
CA THR A 210 10.73 -1.47 4.78
C THR A 210 9.39 -0.75 4.72
N GLY A 211 8.75 -0.80 3.56
CA GLY A 211 7.42 -0.25 3.35
C GLY A 211 6.35 -1.19 3.89
N LEU A 212 6.30 -1.38 5.22
CA LEU A 212 5.27 -2.13 5.92
C LEU A 212 4.87 -1.38 7.19
N LEU A 213 3.56 -1.14 7.32
CA LEU A 213 2.93 -0.59 8.51
C LEU A 213 1.77 -1.54 8.89
N VAL A 214 1.73 -1.95 10.16
CA VAL A 214 0.84 -3.01 10.65
C VAL A 214 0.09 -2.54 11.88
N ARG A 215 -1.15 -2.96 12.05
CA ARG A 215 -1.90 -2.78 13.29
C ARG A 215 -2.56 -4.10 13.70
N GLU A 216 -2.31 -4.52 14.93
CA GLU A 216 -3.03 -5.65 15.55
C GLU A 216 -4.37 -5.16 16.11
N SER A 217 -5.36 -6.04 16.11
CA SER A 217 -6.63 -5.76 16.77
C SER A 217 -6.49 -5.81 18.28
N GLU A 218 -7.42 -5.17 18.99
CA GLU A 218 -7.66 -5.46 20.40
C GLU A 218 -7.90 -6.98 20.56
N GLY A 219 -7.13 -7.62 21.45
CA GLY A 219 -7.13 -9.09 21.61
C GLY A 219 -6.29 -9.90 20.61
N LYS A 220 -5.55 -9.25 19.69
CA LYS A 220 -4.54 -9.87 18.79
C LYS A 220 -5.06 -11.00 17.89
N LYS A 221 -6.37 -11.00 17.59
CA LYS A 221 -7.00 -12.01 16.73
C LYS A 221 -6.95 -11.64 15.26
N TRP A 222 -6.91 -10.35 14.98
CA TRP A 222 -6.88 -9.79 13.65
C TRP A 222 -5.68 -8.86 13.49
N THR A 223 -5.21 -8.74 12.26
CA THR A 223 -4.18 -7.80 11.86
C THR A 223 -4.58 -7.13 10.57
N MET A 224 -4.49 -5.80 10.55
CA MET A 224 -4.52 -5.00 9.32
C MET A 224 -3.11 -4.50 9.00
N GLY A 225 -2.81 -4.30 7.72
CA GLY A 225 -1.53 -3.73 7.33
C GLY A 225 -1.56 -3.15 5.92
N ILE A 226 -0.66 -2.22 5.65
CA ILE A 226 -0.43 -1.65 4.33
C ILE A 226 1.06 -1.79 3.99
N ALA A 227 1.36 -2.10 2.74
CA ALA A 227 2.71 -2.24 2.26
C ALA A 227 2.90 -1.69 0.85
N TRP A 228 4.10 -1.18 0.59
CA TRP A 228 4.56 -0.68 -0.70
C TRP A 228 6.00 -1.11 -0.91
N GLU A 229 6.36 -1.46 -2.16
CA GLU A 229 7.75 -1.78 -2.47
C GLU A 229 8.67 -0.56 -2.57
N SER A 230 8.09 0.63 -2.71
CA SER A 230 8.78 1.90 -2.82
C SER A 230 8.06 2.87 -1.88
N PHE A 231 8.72 3.29 -0.81
CA PHE A 231 8.12 4.09 0.26
C PHE A 231 9.08 5.17 0.80
N ILE A 232 8.54 6.22 1.41
CA ILE A 232 9.31 7.32 2.03
C ILE A 232 9.15 7.39 3.55
N SER A 233 7.96 7.13 4.07
CA SER A 233 7.72 7.25 5.51
C SER A 233 6.59 6.36 5.98
N ALA A 234 6.64 6.00 7.26
CA ALA A 234 5.56 5.35 7.99
C ALA A 234 5.11 6.24 9.16
N GLN A 235 3.81 6.35 9.34
CA GLN A 235 3.21 7.16 10.40
C GLN A 235 1.87 6.56 10.82
N GLY A 236 1.59 6.50 12.12
CA GLY A 236 0.32 6.05 12.67
C GLY A 236 -0.47 7.15 13.37
N HIS A 237 -1.60 6.76 13.98
CA HIS A 237 -2.31 7.53 15.02
C HIS A 237 -2.79 8.93 14.62
N ASN A 238 -3.06 9.13 13.33
CA ASN A 238 -3.70 10.35 12.83
C ASN A 238 -5.15 10.47 13.34
N PRO A 239 -5.83 11.63 13.21
CA PRO A 239 -7.14 11.88 13.82
C PRO A 239 -8.22 10.83 13.53
N TRP A 240 -8.19 10.19 12.36
CA TRP A 240 -9.11 9.10 11.99
C TRP A 240 -8.54 7.71 12.30
N LYS A 241 -7.58 7.65 13.23
CA LYS A 241 -6.74 6.50 13.50
C LYS A 241 -6.04 5.97 12.23
N CYS A 242 -5.79 6.84 11.24
CA CYS A 242 -5.16 6.44 9.98
C CYS A 242 -3.73 5.94 10.21
N MET A 243 -3.36 4.96 9.41
CA MET A 243 -2.00 4.51 9.10
C MET A 243 -1.61 5.10 7.75
N HIS A 244 -0.56 5.93 7.73
CA HIS A 244 -0.01 6.57 6.54
C HIS A 244 1.33 5.91 6.20
N LEU A 245 1.38 5.23 5.05
CA LEU A 245 2.62 4.67 4.51
C LEU A 245 2.88 5.30 3.14
N SER A 246 3.66 6.38 3.14
CA SER A 246 3.89 7.23 1.97
C SER A 246 4.60 6.47 0.87
N VAL A 247 4.02 6.45 -0.33
CA VAL A 247 4.56 5.73 -1.50
C VAL A 247 5.61 6.60 -2.17
N ARG A 248 6.84 6.11 -2.31
CA ARG A 248 7.90 6.82 -3.05
C ARG A 248 7.66 6.69 -4.55
N VAL A 249 7.27 7.78 -5.18
CA VAL A 249 7.03 7.87 -6.62
C VAL A 249 8.25 8.33 -7.40
N GLY A 250 9.16 9.06 -6.75
CA GLY A 250 10.39 9.56 -7.35
C GLY A 250 11.58 8.57 -7.42
N PRO A 251 12.67 8.98 -8.09
CA PRO A 251 12.72 10.12 -9.01
C PRO A 251 11.95 9.79 -10.29
N LEU A 252 11.40 10.80 -10.94
CA LEU A 252 10.67 10.62 -12.19
C LEU A 252 10.81 11.86 -13.06
N LYS A 253 11.45 11.74 -14.24
CA LYS A 253 11.57 12.88 -15.14
C LYS A 253 10.21 13.28 -15.72
N ARG A 254 10.09 14.50 -16.22
CA ARG A 254 8.90 14.97 -16.94
C ARG A 254 8.44 13.94 -17.99
N GLY A 255 7.15 13.59 -17.94
CA GLY A 255 6.50 12.62 -18.82
C GLY A 255 6.84 11.15 -18.55
N GLN A 256 7.77 10.84 -17.64
CA GLN A 256 8.10 9.45 -17.31
C GLN A 256 7.01 8.79 -16.47
N LYS A 257 6.97 7.46 -16.55
CA LYS A 257 6.00 6.62 -15.86
C LYS A 257 6.68 5.61 -14.96
N LYS A 258 6.04 5.27 -13.86
CA LYS A 258 6.48 4.23 -12.92
C LYS A 258 5.28 3.43 -12.45
N THR A 259 5.47 2.12 -12.32
CA THR A 259 4.51 1.22 -11.68
C THR A 259 5.07 0.78 -10.33
N ILE A 260 4.27 0.88 -9.29
CA ILE A 260 4.63 0.53 -7.91
C ILE A 260 3.64 -0.48 -7.39
N ARG A 261 4.14 -1.61 -6.90
CA ARG A 261 3.29 -2.61 -6.26
C ARG A 261 3.08 -2.29 -4.79
N GLY A 262 1.86 -2.55 -4.33
CA GLY A 262 1.50 -2.50 -2.92
C GLY A 262 0.65 -3.68 -2.50
N ARG A 263 0.32 -3.72 -1.22
CA ARG A 263 -0.59 -4.71 -0.65
C ARG A 263 -1.30 -4.17 0.57
N ILE A 264 -2.59 -4.47 0.67
CA ILE A 264 -3.36 -4.41 1.91
C ILE A 264 -3.39 -5.80 2.50
N TYR A 265 -3.16 -5.88 3.81
CA TYR A 265 -3.31 -7.07 4.63
C TYR A 265 -4.51 -6.86 5.53
N LEU A 266 -5.36 -7.89 5.58
CA LEU A 266 -6.47 -8.00 6.50
C LEU A 266 -6.64 -9.47 6.79
N LEU A 267 -6.11 -9.92 7.91
CA LEU A 267 -5.95 -11.35 8.18
C LEU A 267 -6.16 -11.67 9.65
N LYS A 268 -6.67 -12.87 9.90
CA LYS A 268 -6.64 -13.49 11.23
C LYS A 268 -5.20 -13.89 11.55
N GLY A 269 -4.74 -13.54 12.75
CA GLY A 269 -3.37 -13.76 13.19
C GLY A 269 -2.69 -12.48 13.66
N SER A 270 -1.39 -12.62 13.94
CA SER A 270 -0.57 -11.57 14.57
C SER A 270 0.16 -10.69 13.54
N LYS A 271 0.76 -9.60 14.03
CA LYS A 271 1.68 -8.76 13.23
C LYS A 271 2.86 -9.54 12.67
N GLU A 272 3.35 -10.57 13.37
CA GLU A 272 4.41 -11.45 12.87
C GLU A 272 3.92 -12.30 11.70
N ASP A 273 2.66 -12.73 11.69
CA ASP A 273 2.04 -13.43 10.55
C ASP A 273 1.96 -12.49 9.34
N CYS A 274 1.57 -11.24 9.56
CA CYS A 274 1.57 -10.20 8.54
C CYS A 274 2.99 -9.97 7.98
N LEU A 275 4.00 -9.86 8.85
CA LEU A 275 5.40 -9.71 8.44
C LEU A 275 5.89 -10.90 7.61
N ARG A 276 5.56 -12.15 7.99
CA ARG A 276 5.94 -13.33 7.19
C ARG A 276 5.31 -13.30 5.80
N LYS A 277 4.03 -12.92 5.70
CA LYS A 277 3.36 -12.75 4.39
C LYS A 277 3.96 -11.60 3.59
N PHE A 278 4.30 -10.48 4.23
CA PHE A 278 5.02 -9.38 3.60
C PHE A 278 6.34 -9.86 3.00
N LYS A 279 7.18 -10.51 3.79
CA LYS A 279 8.46 -11.06 3.32
C LYS A 279 8.24 -11.96 2.11
N LYS A 280 7.30 -12.91 2.14
CA LYS A 280 6.98 -13.78 1.01
C LYS A 280 6.52 -13.04 -0.25
N ASN A 281 5.68 -12.02 -0.10
CA ASN A 281 5.09 -11.30 -1.25
C ASN A 281 6.11 -10.38 -1.94
N PHE A 282 7.10 -9.87 -1.20
CA PHE A 282 8.10 -8.93 -1.69
C PHE A 282 9.50 -9.55 -1.89
N SER A 283 9.76 -10.78 -1.40
CA SER A 283 11.02 -11.52 -1.61
C SER A 283 11.20 -12.05 -3.03
N ASN A 284 10.12 -12.36 -3.74
CA ASN A 284 10.16 -12.99 -5.07
C ASN A 284 10.63 -12.06 -6.21
N LYS A 285 11.28 -10.93 -5.87
CA LYS A 285 11.66 -9.87 -6.80
C LYS A 285 13.14 -9.84 -7.20
N THR A 286 13.98 -10.72 -6.68
CA THR A 286 15.36 -10.84 -7.15
C THR A 286 15.49 -11.41 -8.58
N ASN A 287 14.41 -11.85 -9.24
CA ASN A 287 14.50 -12.51 -10.56
C ASN A 287 13.82 -11.79 -11.75
N THR A 288 13.28 -10.56 -11.62
CA THR A 288 12.57 -9.92 -12.75
C THR A 288 12.80 -8.40 -12.91
N ALA A 289 13.96 -7.88 -12.48
CA ALA A 289 14.41 -6.57 -12.92
C ALA A 289 15.95 -6.57 -13.05
N GLY A 290 16.43 -6.32 -14.28
CA GLY A 290 17.83 -6.40 -14.66
C GLY A 290 18.76 -5.57 -13.76
N PHE A 291 19.58 -6.27 -12.99
CA PHE A 291 20.85 -5.74 -12.52
C PHE A 291 21.90 -6.22 -13.51
N ALA A 292 22.27 -5.34 -14.44
CA ALA A 292 23.54 -5.48 -15.14
C ALA A 292 24.63 -5.50 -14.05
N ARG A 293 25.17 -6.68 -13.75
CA ARG A 293 26.45 -6.80 -13.06
C ARG A 293 27.47 -6.11 -13.97
N LYS A 294 27.78 -4.83 -13.69
CA LYS A 294 29.09 -4.30 -14.04
C LYS A 294 30.10 -5.19 -13.30
N LYS A 295 30.67 -6.15 -14.02
CA LYS A 295 31.91 -6.79 -13.61
C LYS A 295 32.92 -5.66 -13.42
N PHE A 296 33.32 -5.41 -12.18
CA PHE A 296 34.58 -4.75 -11.93
C PHE A 296 35.64 -5.64 -12.55
N VAL A 297 36.21 -5.20 -13.68
CA VAL A 297 37.45 -5.76 -14.20
C VAL A 297 38.53 -5.20 -13.30
N GLU A 298 38.98 -6.03 -12.38
CA GLU A 298 40.19 -5.80 -11.60
C GLU A 298 41.37 -6.02 -12.56
N THR A 299 41.82 -4.97 -13.24
CA THR A 299 43.11 -5.01 -13.94
C THR A 299 44.22 -5.03 -12.91
N SER A 300 44.66 -6.24 -12.54
CA SER A 300 45.96 -6.44 -11.91
C SER A 300 47.03 -6.07 -12.94
N ARG A 301 47.62 -4.87 -12.80
CA ARG A 301 48.97 -4.62 -13.33
C ARG A 301 49.95 -5.37 -12.45
N LYS A 302 50.37 -6.55 -12.91
CA LYS A 302 51.64 -7.15 -12.53
C LYS A 302 52.47 -7.35 -13.81
N ASP A 303 53.71 -6.89 -13.69
CA ASP A 303 54.91 -7.22 -14.46
C ASP A 303 55.02 -6.66 -15.89
N LYS A 304 56.01 -5.78 -16.12
CA LYS A 304 57.38 -6.20 -16.53
C LYS A 304 58.28 -4.97 -16.82
N SER A 305 59.58 -5.19 -16.55
CA SER A 305 60.80 -4.37 -16.69
C SER A 305 61.01 -3.26 -15.68
#